data_AF-A0A4Y8PF90-F1
#
_entry.id   AF-A0A4Y8PF90-F1
#
_cell.length_a   1.000
_cell.length_b   1.000
_cell.length_c   1.000
_cell.angle_alpha   90.00
_cell.angle_beta   90.00
_cell.angle_gamma   90.00
#
_symmetry.space_group_name_H-M   'P 1'
#
loop_
_entity.id
_entity.type
_entity.pdbx_description
1 polymer ?
#
loop_
_entity_poly.entity_id
_entity_poly.type
_entity_poly.pdbx_seq_one_letter_code
_entity_poly.pdbx_strand_id
1 'polypeptide(L)'
;MQDSAELKCRKESDMASRLEELRGHYLKLIKKTLTRRLWRTHLSPVFQSNSFSARLARWITDRILSLPPFANRGMVLLRQLPESATEEGSFWPIDGHTMVGWKRLENVQTCVETILAEGIEGDLLEAGVWRGGVAIFMKALLYAYGEDMRRVIVADSFAGFPNPRLEDQEDRHWTVKNSAAEAFMSVSEEEVRDNFSRYGLLDDKVVFLKGFFHETLPNAPIEKLALLRADADMYRSTMDILESLYDQVRGLAPPLGAGKDSADGVAVLGFGFAETSPLARFQCGVCCCPGVLAHDESRRAATA
;
A
#
# COMPACT_ATOMS: atom_id res chain seq x y z
N MET A 1 -34.12 -11.75 39.68
CA MET A 1 -33.79 -12.19 38.29
C MET A 1 -33.47 -11.00 37.38
N GLN A 2 -34.18 -9.87 37.45
CA GLN A 2 -33.87 -8.65 36.68
C GLN A 2 -32.45 -8.09 36.93
N ASP A 3 -32.00 -7.98 38.19
CA ASP A 3 -30.64 -7.52 38.53
C ASP A 3 -29.51 -8.34 37.88
N SER A 4 -29.72 -9.65 37.69
CA SER A 4 -28.71 -10.53 37.09
C SER A 4 -28.65 -10.37 35.57
N ALA A 5 -29.76 -10.03 34.92
CA ALA A 5 -29.81 -9.79 33.47
C ALA A 5 -29.22 -8.41 33.12
N GLU A 6 -29.54 -7.39 33.92
CA GLU A 6 -28.97 -6.04 33.78
C GLU A 6 -27.46 -6.03 34.02
N LEU A 7 -26.98 -6.74 35.05
CA LEU A 7 -25.55 -6.88 35.32
C LEU A 7 -24.81 -7.59 34.18
N LYS A 8 -25.45 -8.60 33.56
CA LYS A 8 -24.87 -9.33 32.41
C LYS A 8 -24.78 -8.43 31.17
N CYS A 9 -25.86 -7.73 30.83
CA CYS A 9 -25.90 -6.77 29.73
C CYS A 9 -24.85 -5.66 29.89
N ARG A 10 -24.70 -5.12 31.11
CA ARG A 10 -23.68 -4.09 31.41
C ARG A 10 -22.25 -4.61 31.23
N LYS A 11 -21.98 -5.85 31.64
CA LYS A 11 -20.66 -6.48 31.45
C LYS A 11 -20.36 -6.76 29.98
N GLU A 12 -21.36 -7.18 29.21
CA GLU A 12 -21.23 -7.42 27.76
C GLU A 12 -20.94 -6.11 27.01
N SER A 13 -21.64 -5.02 27.36
CA SER A 13 -21.39 -3.69 26.79
C SER A 13 -20.00 -3.14 27.16
N ASP A 14 -19.54 -3.28 28.41
CA ASP A 14 -18.20 -2.86 28.83
C ASP A 14 -17.11 -3.66 28.09
N MET A 15 -17.31 -4.97 27.90
CA MET A 15 -16.38 -5.81 27.15
C MET A 15 -16.29 -5.39 25.67
N ALA A 16 -17.43 -5.15 25.02
CA ALA A 16 -17.47 -4.70 23.63
C ALA A 16 -16.73 -3.37 23.44
N SER A 17 -16.95 -2.41 24.35
CA SER A 17 -16.25 -1.13 24.35
C SER A 17 -14.73 -1.29 24.48
N ARG A 18 -14.28 -2.14 25.41
CA ARG A 18 -12.83 -2.42 25.59
C ARG A 18 -12.21 -3.11 24.38
N LEU A 19 -12.93 -4.01 23.72
CA LEU A 19 -12.46 -4.67 22.50
C LEU A 19 -12.27 -3.66 21.36
N GLU A 20 -13.19 -2.70 21.22
CA GLU A 20 -13.06 -1.62 20.25
C GLU A 20 -11.83 -0.74 20.53
N GLU A 21 -11.61 -0.38 21.80
CA GLU A 21 -10.41 0.38 22.20
C GLU A 21 -9.11 -0.39 21.92
N LEU A 22 -9.07 -1.69 22.27
CA LEU A 22 -7.93 -2.56 22.02
C LEU A 22 -7.65 -2.73 20.51
N ARG A 23 -8.70 -2.88 19.70
CA ARG A 23 -8.59 -2.90 18.23
C ARG A 23 -7.97 -1.61 17.73
N GLY A 24 -8.48 -0.46 18.16
CA GLY A 24 -7.95 0.85 17.81
C GLY A 24 -6.47 0.99 18.18
N HIS A 25 -6.07 0.54 19.37
CA HIS A 25 -4.67 0.54 19.80
C HIS A 25 -3.79 -0.40 18.97
N TYR A 26 -4.25 -1.61 18.67
CA TYR A 26 -3.55 -2.57 17.84
C TYR A 26 -3.28 -2.03 16.43
N LEU A 27 -4.32 -1.54 15.74
CA LEU A 27 -4.19 -1.00 14.38
C LEU A 27 -3.27 0.24 14.35
N LYS A 28 -3.41 1.13 15.34
CA LYS A 28 -2.53 2.30 15.49
C LYS A 28 -1.06 1.90 15.71
N LEU A 29 -0.82 0.90 16.55
CA LEU A 29 0.51 0.38 16.82
C LEU A 29 1.13 -0.22 15.56
N ILE A 30 0.40 -1.05 14.83
CA ILE A 30 0.88 -1.64 13.57
C ILE A 30 1.23 -0.58 12.54
N LYS A 31 0.36 0.43 12.31
CA LYS A 31 0.67 1.54 11.39
C LYS A 31 1.99 2.23 11.77
N LYS A 32 2.19 2.50 13.07
CA LYS A 32 3.43 3.12 13.55
C LYS A 32 4.65 2.21 13.37
N THR A 33 4.51 0.90 13.57
CA THR A 33 5.60 -0.05 13.38
C THR A 33 6.01 -0.12 11.90
N LEU A 34 5.03 -0.32 11.00
CA LEU A 34 5.26 -0.49 9.57
C LEU A 34 5.93 0.74 8.93
N THR A 35 5.54 1.94 9.38
CA THR A 35 6.09 3.24 8.92
C THR A 35 7.31 3.70 9.73
N ARG A 36 7.78 2.89 10.68
CA ARG A 36 8.90 3.22 11.57
C ARG A 36 8.66 4.48 12.45
N ARG A 37 7.41 4.88 12.67
CA ARG A 37 7.01 6.02 13.53
C ARG A 37 7.09 5.76 15.04
N LEU A 38 7.33 4.52 15.47
CA LEU A 38 7.61 4.26 16.90
C LEU A 38 8.96 4.83 17.35
N TRP A 39 9.88 5.05 16.41
CA TRP A 39 11.23 5.53 16.70
C TRP A 39 11.34 7.03 16.41
N ARG A 40 12.07 7.76 17.26
CA ARG A 40 12.21 9.23 17.18
C ARG A 40 13.07 9.70 16.01
N THR A 41 13.94 8.84 15.51
CA THR A 41 14.89 9.15 14.45
C THR A 41 14.42 8.51 13.16
N HIS A 42 14.07 9.34 12.18
CA HIS A 42 13.78 8.89 10.82
C HIS A 42 15.03 9.05 9.97
N LEU A 43 15.52 7.94 9.44
CA LEU A 43 16.76 7.89 8.68
C LEU A 43 16.45 7.46 7.24
N SER A 44 17.07 8.16 6.30
CA SER A 44 16.99 7.84 4.87
C SER A 44 18.40 7.80 4.30
N PRO A 45 18.72 6.81 3.45
CA PRO A 45 19.95 6.80 2.67
C PRO A 45 20.10 8.07 1.81
N VAL A 46 21.31 8.65 1.79
CA VAL A 46 21.58 9.90 1.04
C VAL A 46 21.42 9.73 -0.48
N PHE A 47 21.49 8.49 -1.01
CA PHE A 47 21.27 8.23 -2.44
C PHE A 47 19.88 8.59 -2.95
N GLN A 48 18.89 8.70 -2.07
CA GLN A 48 17.52 9.08 -2.43
C GLN A 48 17.35 10.58 -2.70
N SER A 49 18.35 11.41 -2.35
CA SER A 49 18.28 12.85 -2.56
C SER A 49 19.06 13.29 -3.80
N ASN A 50 18.39 14.03 -4.69
CA ASN A 50 18.98 14.59 -5.91
C ASN A 50 19.57 15.99 -5.72
N SER A 51 19.61 16.54 -4.51
CA SER A 51 20.19 17.86 -4.27
C SER A 51 21.67 17.86 -4.60
N PHE A 52 22.19 19.03 -5.03
CA PHE A 52 23.63 19.19 -5.28
C PHE A 52 24.46 18.79 -4.06
N SER A 53 24.04 19.19 -2.86
CA SER A 53 24.69 18.83 -1.60
C SER A 53 24.68 17.32 -1.34
N ALA A 54 23.59 16.61 -1.65
CA ALA A 54 23.51 15.16 -1.49
C ALA A 54 24.35 14.40 -2.53
N ARG A 55 24.47 14.93 -3.75
CA ARG A 55 25.37 14.39 -4.78
C ARG A 55 26.83 14.57 -4.38
N LEU A 56 27.19 15.74 -3.88
CA LEU A 56 28.53 16.01 -3.37
C LEU A 56 28.84 15.14 -2.16
N ALA A 57 27.93 15.06 -1.18
CA ALA A 57 28.09 14.22 0.00
C ALA A 57 28.30 12.76 -0.39
N ARG A 58 27.49 12.22 -1.31
CA ARG A 58 27.67 10.87 -1.87
C ARG A 58 29.03 10.69 -2.50
N TRP A 59 29.43 11.59 -3.40
CA TRP A 59 30.72 11.48 -4.08
C TRP A 59 31.89 11.45 -3.09
N ILE A 60 31.87 12.31 -2.08
CA ILE A 60 32.87 12.33 -1.01
C ILE A 60 32.82 11.01 -0.23
N THR A 61 31.63 10.57 0.20
CA THR A 61 31.52 9.35 1.00
C THR A 61 31.87 8.09 0.23
N ASP A 62 31.50 7.95 -1.04
CA ASP A 62 31.84 6.77 -1.83
C ASP A 62 33.35 6.63 -2.00
N ARG A 63 34.06 7.76 -2.13
CA ARG A 63 35.53 7.81 -2.13
C ARG A 63 36.13 7.38 -0.79
N ILE A 64 35.53 7.81 0.33
CA ILE A 64 36.00 7.45 1.67
C ILE A 64 35.69 5.97 1.96
N LEU A 65 34.46 5.54 1.71
CA LEU A 65 33.96 4.18 1.98
C LEU A 65 34.62 3.11 1.12
N SER A 66 35.19 3.48 -0.03
CA SER A 66 36.02 2.59 -0.87
C SER A 66 37.47 2.43 -0.40
N LEU A 67 37.92 3.21 0.60
CA LEU A 67 39.27 3.05 1.16
C LEU A 67 39.38 1.73 1.95
N PRO A 68 40.56 1.08 1.99
CA PRO A 68 40.77 -0.20 2.66
C PRO A 68 40.23 -0.35 4.11
N PRO A 69 40.34 0.64 5.01
CA PRO A 69 39.79 0.50 6.37
C PRO A 69 38.25 0.45 6.41
N PHE A 70 37.58 0.86 5.33
CA PHE A 70 36.14 1.01 5.24
C PHE A 70 35.50 0.07 4.22
N ALA A 71 36.29 -0.33 3.21
CA ALA A 71 35.92 -1.30 2.21
C ALA A 71 35.47 -2.61 2.89
N ASN A 72 34.42 -3.21 2.35
CA ASN A 72 33.80 -4.46 2.82
C ASN A 72 33.13 -4.39 4.21
N ARG A 73 32.95 -3.21 4.80
CA ARG A 73 32.22 -3.05 6.08
C ARG A 73 30.74 -2.70 5.94
N GLY A 74 30.22 -2.62 4.70
CA GLY A 74 28.79 -2.40 4.43
C GLY A 74 28.24 -1.09 4.99
N MET A 75 29.07 -0.05 5.12
CA MET A 75 28.63 1.23 5.68
C MET A 75 27.79 2.03 4.69
N VAL A 76 26.76 2.71 5.20
CA VAL A 76 25.84 3.55 4.43
C VAL A 76 25.71 4.92 5.08
N LEU A 77 25.80 5.99 4.29
CA LEU A 77 25.54 7.34 4.79
C LEU A 77 24.03 7.60 4.89
N LEU A 78 23.60 8.02 6.08
CA LEU A 78 22.21 8.30 6.40
C LEU A 78 22.01 9.80 6.67
N ARG A 79 20.86 10.33 6.27
CA ARG A 79 20.38 11.65 6.68
C ARG A 79 19.19 11.51 7.61
N GLN A 80 19.08 12.42 8.57
CA GLN A 80 17.91 12.54 9.42
C GLN A 80 16.80 13.30 8.68
N LEU A 81 15.56 12.84 8.85
CA LEU A 81 14.37 13.44 8.26
C LEU A 81 13.45 14.00 9.35
N PRO A 82 12.65 15.04 9.03
CA PRO A 82 11.60 15.52 9.91
C PRO A 82 10.49 14.46 10.06
N GLU A 83 9.71 14.56 11.14
CA GLU A 83 8.59 13.63 11.38
C GLU A 83 7.56 13.64 10.24
N SER A 84 7.31 14.80 9.62
CA SER A 84 6.38 14.96 8.49
C SER A 84 6.68 14.03 7.32
N ALA A 85 7.95 13.64 7.13
CA ALA A 85 8.33 12.72 6.06
C ALA A 85 7.69 11.34 6.21
N THR A 86 7.49 10.86 7.45
CA THR A 86 6.79 9.60 7.73
C THR A 86 5.28 9.72 7.62
N GLU A 87 4.74 10.91 7.83
CA GLU A 87 3.31 11.17 7.68
C GLU A 87 2.90 11.12 6.21
N GLU A 88 3.69 11.76 5.36
CA GLU A 88 3.46 11.84 3.91
C GLU A 88 3.95 10.61 3.15
N GLY A 89 4.95 9.89 3.69
CA GLY A 89 5.62 8.79 2.99
C GLY A 89 6.48 9.28 1.83
N SER A 90 7.28 10.32 2.08
CA SER A 90 8.09 11.02 1.06
C SER A 90 9.54 10.52 0.96
N PHE A 91 9.84 9.37 1.58
CA PHE A 91 11.16 8.74 1.57
C PHE A 91 11.06 7.22 1.66
N TRP A 92 12.13 6.50 1.32
CA TRP A 92 12.18 5.06 1.52
C TRP A 92 12.89 4.73 2.83
N PRO A 93 12.18 4.15 3.82
CA PRO A 93 12.74 3.88 5.14
C PRO A 93 13.67 2.68 5.12
N ILE A 94 14.79 2.77 5.83
CA ILE A 94 15.82 1.71 5.86
C ILE A 94 15.25 0.39 6.35
N ASP A 95 14.41 0.44 7.37
CA ASP A 95 13.92 -0.69 8.17
C ASP A 95 12.40 -0.62 8.41
N GLY A 96 11.70 0.30 7.74
CA GLY A 96 10.23 0.26 7.63
C GLY A 96 9.80 -0.78 6.60
N HIS A 97 8.67 -1.42 6.81
CA HIS A 97 8.10 -2.39 5.86
C HIS A 97 7.17 -1.73 4.82
N THR A 98 6.89 -0.43 4.96
CA THR A 98 6.21 0.36 3.92
C THR A 98 6.75 1.77 3.84
N MET A 99 6.71 2.35 2.63
CA MET A 99 7.07 3.74 2.33
C MET A 99 5.87 4.65 2.09
N VAL A 100 4.63 4.13 2.17
CA VAL A 100 3.43 4.89 1.83
C VAL A 100 3.08 5.96 2.88
N GLY A 101 3.69 5.89 4.05
CA GLY A 101 3.44 6.84 5.14
C GLY A 101 2.07 6.69 5.80
N TRP A 102 1.83 7.55 6.79
CA TRP A 102 0.67 7.47 7.67
C TRP A 102 -0.66 7.67 6.95
N LYS A 103 -0.77 8.73 6.14
CA LYS A 103 -2.05 9.12 5.50
C LYS A 103 -2.58 8.05 4.56
N ARG A 104 -1.69 7.37 3.81
CA ARG A 104 -2.09 6.29 2.90
C ARG A 104 -2.47 5.02 3.65
N LEU A 105 -1.85 4.72 4.80
CA LEU A 105 -2.34 3.65 5.67
C LEU A 105 -3.70 3.98 6.29
N GLU A 106 -3.97 5.24 6.63
CA GLU A 106 -5.33 5.65 7.07
C GLU A 106 -6.36 5.47 5.97
N ASN A 107 -6.03 5.84 4.72
CA ASN A 107 -6.91 5.57 3.59
C ASN A 107 -7.20 4.07 3.42
N VAL A 108 -6.18 3.21 3.46
CA VAL A 108 -6.37 1.75 3.40
C VAL A 108 -7.27 1.26 4.55
N GLN A 109 -7.07 1.77 5.76
CA GLN A 109 -7.91 1.44 6.90
C GLN A 109 -9.37 1.84 6.66
N THR A 110 -9.63 3.08 6.23
CA THR A 110 -10.99 3.53 5.90
C THR A 110 -11.64 2.63 4.85
N CYS A 111 -10.93 2.32 3.76
CA CYS A 111 -11.48 1.46 2.70
C CYS A 111 -11.83 0.05 3.22
N VAL A 112 -10.95 -0.58 3.99
CA VAL A 112 -11.21 -1.93 4.53
C VAL A 112 -12.33 -1.91 5.57
N GLU A 113 -12.36 -0.91 6.45
CA GLU A 113 -13.45 -0.76 7.42
C GLU A 113 -14.80 -0.56 6.74
N THR A 114 -14.86 0.23 5.66
CA THR A 114 -16.07 0.36 4.82
C THR A 114 -16.45 -0.97 4.17
N ILE A 115 -15.49 -1.68 3.57
CA ILE A 115 -15.73 -3.01 2.97
C ILE A 115 -16.34 -3.99 3.97
N LEU A 116 -15.82 -4.02 5.20
CA LEU A 116 -16.32 -4.88 6.27
C LEU A 116 -17.70 -4.43 6.76
N ALA A 117 -17.91 -3.12 6.94
CA ALA A 117 -19.18 -2.57 7.41
C ALA A 117 -20.33 -2.73 6.41
N GLU A 118 -20.03 -2.60 5.12
CA GLU A 118 -21.01 -2.73 4.03
C GLU A 118 -21.13 -4.15 3.48
N GLY A 119 -20.28 -5.08 3.92
CA GLY A 119 -20.29 -6.47 3.47
C GLY A 119 -19.90 -6.65 2.00
N ILE A 120 -19.05 -5.77 1.47
CA ILE A 120 -18.60 -5.84 0.06
C ILE A 120 -17.79 -7.13 -0.11
N GLU A 121 -18.19 -8.02 -1.00
CA GLU A 121 -17.51 -9.31 -1.25
C GLU A 121 -16.24 -9.16 -2.11
N GLY A 122 -15.30 -10.11 -1.98
CA GLY A 122 -14.09 -10.22 -2.81
C GLY A 122 -12.79 -10.12 -2.03
N ASP A 123 -11.64 -10.37 -2.63
CA ASP A 123 -10.37 -10.32 -1.91
C ASP A 123 -9.82 -8.89 -1.79
N LEU A 124 -8.79 -8.71 -0.96
CA LEU A 124 -7.98 -7.50 -0.94
C LEU A 124 -6.69 -7.77 -1.72
N LEU A 125 -6.32 -6.90 -2.66
CA LEU A 125 -5.12 -7.06 -3.47
C LEU A 125 -4.25 -5.81 -3.42
N GLU A 126 -2.95 -6.00 -3.24
CA GLU A 126 -1.93 -4.99 -3.51
C GLU A 126 -1.02 -5.46 -4.66
N ALA A 127 -0.87 -4.61 -5.67
CA ALA A 127 0.05 -4.82 -6.79
C ALA A 127 1.19 -3.79 -6.71
N GLY A 128 2.40 -4.27 -6.41
CA GLY A 128 3.55 -3.45 -6.04
C GLY A 128 3.64 -3.31 -4.53
N VAL A 129 4.25 -4.29 -3.87
CA VAL A 129 4.19 -4.43 -2.41
C VAL A 129 5.50 -4.06 -1.71
N TRP A 130 6.62 -4.05 -2.44
CA TRP A 130 7.96 -3.87 -1.86
C TRP A 130 8.21 -4.84 -0.69
N ARG A 131 8.32 -4.34 0.55
CA ARG A 131 8.48 -5.15 1.77
C ARG A 131 7.18 -5.71 2.34
N GLY A 132 6.05 -5.45 1.67
CA GLY A 132 4.73 -6.00 2.01
C GLY A 132 3.98 -5.26 3.11
N GLY A 133 4.44 -4.10 3.56
CA GLY A 133 3.89 -3.49 4.78
C GLY A 133 2.42 -3.09 4.70
N VAL A 134 1.92 -2.69 3.52
CA VAL A 134 0.50 -2.37 3.34
C VAL A 134 -0.33 -3.65 3.28
N ALA A 135 0.09 -4.68 2.54
CA ALA A 135 -0.55 -5.99 2.57
C ALA A 135 -0.58 -6.61 3.99
N ILE A 136 0.50 -6.48 4.77
CA ILE A 136 0.52 -6.85 6.20
C ILE A 136 -0.55 -6.08 6.98
N PHE A 137 -0.70 -4.78 6.71
CA PHE A 137 -1.71 -3.97 7.36
C PHE A 137 -3.15 -4.36 6.97
N MET A 138 -3.40 -4.67 5.70
CA MET A 138 -4.67 -5.23 5.25
C MET A 138 -5.00 -6.52 6.01
N LYS A 139 -4.03 -7.42 6.13
CA LYS A 139 -4.20 -8.67 6.90
C LYS A 139 -4.44 -8.41 8.39
N ALA A 140 -3.75 -7.43 8.97
CA ALA A 140 -3.97 -7.01 10.35
C ALA A 140 -5.38 -6.46 10.59
N LEU A 141 -5.93 -5.71 9.63
CA LEU A 141 -7.31 -5.21 9.68
C LEU A 141 -8.30 -6.38 9.70
N LEU A 142 -8.21 -7.31 8.75
CA LEU A 142 -9.08 -8.50 8.73
C LEU A 142 -9.00 -9.28 10.05
N TYR A 143 -7.79 -9.54 10.54
CA TYR A 143 -7.57 -10.21 11.82
C TYR A 143 -8.22 -9.48 13.01
N ALA A 144 -8.07 -8.15 13.08
CA ALA A 144 -8.59 -7.35 14.19
C ALA A 144 -10.12 -7.24 14.22
N TYR A 145 -10.75 -7.42 13.07
CA TYR A 145 -12.21 -7.50 12.92
C TYR A 145 -12.75 -8.94 12.98
N GLY A 146 -11.87 -9.95 13.06
CA GLY A 146 -12.26 -11.36 13.08
C GLY A 146 -12.76 -11.87 11.72
N GLU A 147 -12.35 -11.23 10.62
CA GLU A 147 -12.64 -11.67 9.26
C GLU A 147 -11.57 -12.67 8.79
N ASP A 148 -12.00 -13.91 8.53
CA ASP A 148 -11.14 -15.06 8.22
C ASP A 148 -11.40 -15.67 6.83
N MET A 149 -12.44 -15.24 6.13
CA MET A 149 -12.80 -15.80 4.82
C MET A 149 -11.98 -15.18 3.71
N ARG A 150 -11.79 -13.86 3.77
CA ARG A 150 -11.15 -13.04 2.73
C ARG A 150 -9.65 -13.25 2.63
N ARG A 151 -9.13 -13.32 1.40
CA ARG A 151 -7.70 -13.41 1.14
C ARG A 151 -7.08 -12.01 1.04
N VAL A 152 -5.79 -11.94 1.38
CA VAL A 152 -4.90 -10.82 1.03
C VAL A 152 -3.94 -11.30 -0.04
N ILE A 153 -4.07 -10.73 -1.24
CA ILE A 153 -3.28 -11.08 -2.42
C ILE A 153 -2.13 -10.08 -2.55
N VAL A 154 -0.92 -10.63 -2.60
CA VAL A 154 0.36 -9.90 -2.60
C VAL A 154 1.00 -10.12 -3.97
N ALA A 155 0.79 -9.18 -4.89
CA ALA A 155 1.30 -9.26 -6.26
C ALA A 155 2.53 -8.37 -6.47
N ASP A 156 3.65 -8.97 -6.81
CA ASP A 156 4.91 -8.26 -7.06
C ASP A 156 5.85 -9.11 -7.93
N SER A 157 6.81 -8.47 -8.59
CA SER A 157 7.89 -9.19 -9.25
C SER A 157 8.79 -9.92 -8.25
N PHE A 158 8.89 -9.39 -7.03
CA PHE A 158 9.88 -9.76 -6.01
C PHE A 158 11.32 -9.72 -6.54
N ALA A 159 11.53 -8.90 -7.56
CA ALA A 159 12.77 -8.77 -8.33
C ALA A 159 13.04 -7.31 -8.75
N GLY A 160 12.29 -6.35 -8.19
CA GLY A 160 12.40 -4.93 -8.53
C GLY A 160 11.70 -4.57 -9.83
N PHE A 161 12.22 -3.55 -10.52
CA PHE A 161 11.59 -2.98 -11.71
C PHE A 161 11.75 -3.86 -12.97
N PRO A 162 10.78 -3.83 -13.89
CA PRO A 162 10.92 -4.49 -15.18
C PRO A 162 12.05 -3.86 -16.01
N ASN A 163 12.43 -4.53 -17.10
CA ASN A 163 13.29 -3.91 -18.11
C ASN A 163 12.62 -2.62 -18.65
N PRO A 164 13.40 -1.56 -18.93
CA PRO A 164 12.84 -0.35 -19.51
C PRO A 164 12.10 -0.64 -20.84
N ARG A 165 10.79 -0.31 -20.92
CA ARG A 165 9.90 -0.21 -22.10
C ARG A 165 9.56 1.24 -22.54
N LEU A 166 9.74 1.60 -23.80
CA LEU A 166 9.71 3.01 -24.28
C LEU A 166 8.51 3.85 -23.78
N GLU A 167 7.38 3.20 -23.52
CA GLU A 167 6.17 3.77 -22.94
C GLU A 167 6.37 4.41 -21.55
N ASP A 168 7.33 3.92 -20.77
CA ASP A 168 7.64 4.39 -19.41
C ASP A 168 8.78 5.43 -19.40
N GLN A 169 9.20 5.96 -20.57
CA GLN A 169 10.36 6.85 -20.67
C GLN A 169 10.24 8.15 -19.86
N GLU A 170 9.02 8.59 -19.60
CA GLU A 170 8.71 9.78 -18.80
C GLU A 170 8.66 9.49 -17.30
N ASP A 171 8.67 8.22 -16.91
CA ASP A 171 8.58 7.81 -15.52
C ASP A 171 9.90 8.05 -14.80
N ARG A 172 9.78 8.49 -13.55
CA ARG A 172 10.94 8.80 -12.69
C ARG A 172 11.88 7.60 -12.50
N HIS A 173 11.34 6.39 -12.55
CA HIS A 173 12.07 5.14 -12.31
C HIS A 173 12.53 4.45 -13.62
N TRP A 174 12.37 5.09 -14.77
CA TRP A 174 12.74 4.56 -16.08
C TRP A 174 14.18 4.02 -16.18
N THR A 175 15.14 4.70 -15.54
CA THR A 175 16.58 4.45 -15.71
C THR A 175 17.27 3.89 -14.47
N VAL A 176 16.53 3.44 -13.45
CA VAL A 176 17.16 3.02 -12.17
C VAL A 176 17.82 1.63 -12.23
N LYS A 177 17.85 0.95 -13.38
CA LYS A 177 18.54 -0.32 -13.56
C LYS A 177 20.02 -0.25 -13.19
N ASN A 178 20.51 -1.30 -12.54
CA ASN A 178 21.84 -1.46 -11.98
C ASN A 178 22.23 -0.34 -11.00
N SER A 179 21.28 0.18 -10.21
CA SER A 179 21.52 1.22 -9.22
C SER A 179 21.27 0.75 -7.79
N ALA A 180 21.83 1.48 -6.81
CA ALA A 180 21.51 1.26 -5.40
C ALA A 180 20.00 1.43 -5.10
N ALA A 181 19.28 2.19 -5.92
CA ALA A 181 17.83 2.34 -5.79
C ALA A 181 17.09 1.07 -6.23
N GLU A 182 17.48 0.44 -7.34
CA GLU A 182 16.88 -0.85 -7.76
C GLU A 182 17.19 -1.95 -6.74
N ALA A 183 18.43 -2.02 -6.24
CA ALA A 183 18.79 -2.98 -5.20
C ALA A 183 17.96 -2.78 -3.92
N PHE A 184 17.60 -1.53 -3.58
CA PHE A 184 16.76 -1.22 -2.43
C PHE A 184 15.27 -1.57 -2.64
N MET A 185 14.80 -1.50 -3.89
CA MET A 185 13.42 -1.84 -4.28
C MET A 185 13.23 -3.33 -4.54
N SER A 186 14.31 -4.07 -4.77
CA SER A 186 14.30 -5.51 -5.06
C SER A 186 14.24 -6.32 -3.76
N VAL A 187 13.03 -6.62 -3.31
CA VAL A 187 12.77 -7.43 -2.11
C VAL A 187 12.24 -8.79 -2.54
N SER A 188 12.82 -9.87 -2.01
CA SER A 188 12.43 -11.23 -2.42
C SER A 188 11.11 -11.66 -1.74
N GLU A 189 10.40 -12.62 -2.34
CA GLU A 189 9.16 -13.17 -1.76
C GLU A 189 9.42 -13.76 -0.38
N GLU A 190 10.57 -14.41 -0.20
CA GLU A 190 11.00 -14.99 1.08
C GLU A 190 11.15 -13.93 2.16
N GLU A 191 11.71 -12.76 1.84
CA GLU A 191 11.80 -11.63 2.76
C GLU A 191 10.40 -11.08 3.09
N VAL A 192 9.50 -10.96 2.11
CA VAL A 192 8.12 -10.50 2.38
C VAL A 192 7.38 -11.50 3.28
N ARG A 193 7.53 -12.81 3.05
CA ARG A 193 6.97 -13.86 3.92
C ARG A 193 7.53 -13.80 5.34
N ASP A 194 8.85 -13.58 5.49
CA ASP A 194 9.47 -13.37 6.80
C ASP A 194 8.87 -12.13 7.48
N ASN A 195 8.68 -11.04 6.73
CA ASN A 195 8.04 -9.84 7.25
C ASN A 195 6.63 -10.12 7.77
N PHE A 196 5.76 -10.80 7.02
CA PHE A 196 4.44 -11.22 7.52
C PHE A 196 4.54 -12.09 8.79
N SER A 197 5.49 -13.02 8.83
CA SER A 197 5.72 -13.93 9.96
C SER A 197 6.10 -13.20 11.23
N ARG A 198 6.89 -12.12 11.15
CA ARG A 198 7.26 -11.27 12.29
C ARG A 198 6.08 -10.61 12.99
N TYR A 199 4.97 -10.42 12.28
CA TYR A 199 3.72 -9.91 12.85
C TYR A 199 2.76 -11.01 13.30
N GLY A 200 3.08 -12.29 13.07
CA GLY A 200 2.17 -13.40 13.31
C GLY A 200 0.95 -13.39 12.36
N LEU A 201 1.11 -12.81 11.16
CA LEU A 201 0.02 -12.60 10.20
C LEU A 201 0.23 -13.38 8.89
N LEU A 202 1.19 -14.30 8.84
CA LEU A 202 1.35 -15.22 7.71
C LEU A 202 0.48 -16.46 7.92
N ASP A 203 -0.51 -16.65 7.05
CA ASP A 203 -1.36 -17.84 6.99
C ASP A 203 -1.72 -18.20 5.54
N ASP A 204 -2.60 -19.19 5.36
CA ASP A 204 -3.07 -19.68 4.06
C ASP A 204 -3.95 -18.68 3.29
N LYS A 205 -4.43 -17.62 3.97
CA LYS A 205 -5.19 -16.53 3.36
C LYS A 205 -4.29 -15.42 2.81
N VAL A 206 -2.97 -15.50 3.01
CA VAL A 206 -2.01 -14.61 2.35
C VAL A 206 -1.47 -15.31 1.10
N VAL A 207 -1.93 -14.85 -0.07
CA VAL A 207 -1.61 -15.45 -1.38
C VAL A 207 -0.60 -14.57 -2.10
N PHE A 208 0.52 -15.17 -2.53
CA PHE A 208 1.58 -14.47 -3.23
C PHE A 208 1.48 -14.76 -4.73
N LEU A 209 1.51 -13.69 -5.54
CA LEU A 209 1.59 -13.77 -7.00
C LEU A 209 2.94 -13.24 -7.44
N LYS A 210 3.91 -14.15 -7.58
CA LYS A 210 5.29 -13.82 -7.95
C LYS A 210 5.48 -13.75 -9.46
N GLY A 211 5.91 -12.59 -9.93
CA GLY A 211 6.22 -12.31 -11.33
C GLY A 211 5.70 -10.94 -11.75
N PHE A 212 6.04 -10.52 -12.97
CA PHE A 212 5.60 -9.22 -13.47
C PHE A 212 4.09 -9.22 -13.73
N PHE A 213 3.44 -8.07 -13.58
CA PHE A 213 1.98 -7.96 -13.62
C PHE A 213 1.35 -8.51 -14.91
N HIS A 214 1.92 -8.21 -16.08
CA HIS A 214 1.48 -8.75 -17.37
C HIS A 214 1.58 -10.28 -17.50
N GLU A 215 2.40 -10.95 -16.67
CA GLU A 215 2.56 -12.40 -16.68
C GLU A 215 1.62 -13.07 -15.68
N THR A 216 1.40 -12.44 -14.51
CA THR A 216 0.74 -13.05 -13.36
C THR A 216 -0.73 -12.70 -13.25
N LEU A 217 -1.11 -11.44 -13.47
CA LEU A 217 -2.47 -10.97 -13.21
C LEU A 217 -3.54 -11.46 -14.20
N PRO A 218 -3.28 -11.58 -15.52
CA PRO A 218 -4.32 -11.99 -16.48
C PRO A 218 -4.94 -13.36 -16.20
N ASN A 219 -4.18 -14.27 -15.58
CA ASN A 219 -4.61 -15.64 -15.27
C ASN A 219 -4.68 -15.90 -13.77
N ALA A 220 -4.61 -14.86 -12.94
CA ALA A 220 -4.68 -15.01 -11.49
C ALA A 220 -6.06 -15.56 -11.08
N PRO A 221 -6.14 -16.53 -10.16
CA PRO A 221 -7.41 -17.12 -9.71
C PRO A 221 -8.14 -16.15 -8.74
N ILE A 222 -8.61 -15.04 -9.29
CA ILE A 222 -9.27 -13.93 -8.60
C ILE A 222 -10.66 -13.79 -9.19
N GLU A 223 -11.68 -14.12 -8.41
CA GLU A 223 -13.07 -14.03 -8.85
C GLU A 223 -13.62 -12.60 -8.67
N LYS A 224 -13.36 -12.00 -7.50
CA LYS A 224 -13.88 -10.68 -7.13
C LYS A 224 -12.88 -9.98 -6.21
N LEU A 225 -12.74 -8.67 -6.35
CA LEU A 225 -11.90 -7.83 -5.51
C LEU A 225 -12.77 -6.79 -4.81
N ALA A 226 -12.71 -6.76 -3.48
CA ALA A 226 -13.31 -5.67 -2.72
C ALA A 226 -12.38 -4.46 -2.64
N LEU A 227 -11.06 -4.70 -2.69
CA LEU A 227 -10.05 -3.65 -2.74
C LEU A 227 -8.94 -4.02 -3.73
N LEU A 228 -8.68 -3.13 -4.68
CA LEU A 228 -7.48 -3.14 -5.51
C LEU A 228 -6.61 -1.93 -5.17
N ARG A 229 -5.41 -2.16 -4.64
CA ARG A 229 -4.38 -1.14 -4.49
C ARG A 229 -3.30 -1.33 -5.56
N ALA A 230 -3.21 -0.42 -6.52
CA ALA A 230 -2.22 -0.46 -7.59
C ALA A 230 -1.09 0.55 -7.32
N ASP A 231 0.07 0.10 -6.87
CA ASP A 231 1.22 0.94 -6.47
C ASP A 231 2.47 0.57 -7.29
N ALA A 232 2.35 0.74 -8.60
CA ALA A 232 3.28 0.15 -9.55
C ALA A 232 4.33 1.10 -10.14
N ASP A 233 4.40 2.36 -9.69
CA ASP A 233 5.33 3.45 -10.08
C ASP A 233 5.41 3.81 -11.59
N MET A 234 5.27 2.84 -12.49
CA MET A 234 5.41 2.96 -13.93
C MET A 234 4.04 2.93 -14.61
N TYR A 235 3.91 3.68 -15.71
CA TYR A 235 2.69 3.75 -16.50
C TYR A 235 2.25 2.37 -16.98
N ARG A 236 3.12 1.63 -17.69
CA ARG A 236 2.76 0.34 -18.26
C ARG A 236 2.45 -0.70 -17.19
N SER A 237 3.17 -0.69 -16.07
CA SER A 237 2.88 -1.57 -14.94
C SER A 237 1.50 -1.27 -14.34
N THR A 238 1.13 -0.01 -14.23
CA THR A 238 -0.22 0.39 -13.79
C THR A 238 -1.29 -0.03 -14.79
N MET A 239 -1.03 0.12 -16.10
CA MET A 239 -1.94 -0.34 -17.14
C MET A 239 -2.11 -1.86 -17.15
N ASP A 240 -1.02 -2.62 -16.97
CA ASP A 240 -1.07 -4.09 -16.86
C ASP A 240 -1.99 -4.53 -15.71
N ILE A 241 -1.97 -3.81 -14.58
CA ILE A 241 -2.86 -4.07 -13.43
C ILE A 241 -4.32 -3.76 -13.78
N LEU A 242 -4.59 -2.56 -14.30
CA LEU A 242 -5.96 -2.13 -14.60
C LEU A 242 -6.58 -2.98 -15.71
N GLU A 243 -5.86 -3.26 -16.79
CA GLU A 243 -6.34 -4.11 -17.89
C GLU A 243 -6.67 -5.54 -17.41
N SER A 244 -5.95 -6.05 -16.40
CA SER A 244 -6.15 -7.41 -15.89
C SER A 244 -7.23 -7.55 -14.81
N LEU A 245 -7.39 -6.53 -13.95
CA LEU A 245 -8.16 -6.66 -12.69
C LEU A 245 -9.39 -5.75 -12.58
N TYR A 246 -9.63 -4.87 -13.56
CA TYR A 246 -10.71 -3.88 -13.46
C TYR A 246 -12.10 -4.50 -13.37
N ASP A 247 -12.35 -5.59 -14.10
CA ASP A 247 -13.65 -6.27 -14.11
C ASP A 247 -13.96 -6.96 -12.77
N GLN A 248 -12.91 -7.44 -12.10
CA GLN A 248 -12.97 -8.10 -10.80
C GLN A 248 -13.27 -7.11 -9.67
N VAL A 249 -12.87 -5.84 -9.82
CA VAL A 249 -13.21 -4.76 -8.86
C VAL A 249 -14.64 -4.29 -9.06
N ARG A 250 -15.12 -4.20 -10.31
CA ARG A 250 -16.48 -3.71 -10.59
C ARG A 250 -17.58 -4.75 -10.46
N GLY A 251 -17.23 -6.00 -10.16
CA GLY A 251 -18.18 -7.10 -9.94
C GLY A 251 -19.21 -7.18 -11.06
N LEU A 252 -18.84 -7.72 -12.24
CA LEU A 252 -19.74 -8.05 -13.37
C LEU A 252 -21.06 -7.23 -13.42
N ALA A 253 -21.06 -6.13 -14.18
CA ALA A 253 -22.29 -5.44 -14.54
C ALA A 253 -23.36 -6.46 -14.99
N PRO A 254 -24.59 -6.45 -14.45
CA PRO A 254 -25.60 -7.37 -14.92
C PRO A 254 -25.89 -7.11 -16.40
N PRO A 255 -26.14 -8.15 -17.22
CA PRO A 255 -26.58 -7.95 -18.59
C PRO A 255 -27.84 -7.07 -18.58
N LEU A 256 -27.85 -6.09 -19.49
CA LEU A 256 -28.90 -5.07 -19.66
C LEU A 256 -30.30 -5.63 -19.34
N GLY A 257 -30.85 -5.29 -18.16
CA GLY A 257 -32.22 -5.63 -17.79
C GLY A 257 -32.49 -6.07 -16.35
N ALA A 258 -31.48 -6.28 -15.49
CA ALA A 258 -31.70 -6.59 -14.08
C ALA A 258 -31.41 -5.38 -13.17
N GLY A 259 -32.18 -5.24 -12.10
CA GLY A 259 -32.13 -4.11 -11.16
C GLY A 259 -30.76 -3.86 -10.54
N LYS A 260 -30.54 -2.61 -10.13
CA LYS A 260 -29.36 -2.15 -9.39
C LYS A 260 -29.34 -2.74 -7.97
N ASP A 261 -28.82 -3.94 -7.80
CA ASP A 261 -28.39 -4.48 -6.51
C ASP A 261 -27.02 -5.16 -6.78
N SER A 262 -25.90 -4.45 -6.66
CA SER A 262 -25.10 -4.18 -5.44
C SER A 262 -23.84 -5.05 -5.39
N ALA A 263 -22.70 -4.52 -5.88
CA ALA A 263 -21.35 -4.88 -5.44
C ALA A 263 -20.28 -4.00 -6.13
N ASP A 264 -20.13 -2.75 -5.69
CA ASP A 264 -19.03 -1.90 -6.15
C ASP A 264 -17.77 -2.19 -5.29
N GLY A 265 -16.73 -2.80 -5.87
CA GLY A 265 -15.41 -2.86 -5.23
C GLY A 265 -14.68 -1.52 -5.32
N VAL A 266 -13.67 -1.33 -4.47
CA VAL A 266 -12.90 -0.08 -4.37
C VAL A 266 -11.56 -0.23 -5.09
N ALA A 267 -11.24 0.71 -5.98
CA ALA A 267 -9.90 0.83 -6.58
C ALA A 267 -9.16 2.04 -5.97
N VAL A 268 -7.95 1.80 -5.48
CA VAL A 268 -7.04 2.81 -4.93
C VAL A 268 -5.75 2.80 -5.75
N LEU A 269 -5.41 3.95 -6.33
CA LEU A 269 -4.14 4.13 -7.03
C LEU A 269 -3.08 4.63 -6.05
N GLY A 270 -1.93 3.95 -6.05
CA GLY A 270 -0.70 4.32 -5.37
C GLY A 270 0.02 5.48 -6.03
N PHE A 271 1.15 5.89 -5.46
CA PHE A 271 1.83 7.11 -5.91
C PHE A 271 2.66 6.80 -7.17
N GLY A 272 2.63 7.68 -8.17
CA GLY A 272 3.37 7.49 -9.43
C GLY A 272 2.64 8.03 -10.66
N PHE A 273 1.30 8.08 -10.62
CA PHE A 273 0.54 8.81 -11.63
C PHE A 273 0.79 10.31 -11.46
N ALA A 274 1.52 10.90 -12.40
CA ALA A 274 1.56 12.34 -12.57
C ALA A 274 0.11 12.87 -12.56
N GLU A 275 -0.11 13.97 -11.82
CA GLU A 275 -1.38 14.71 -11.73
C GLU A 275 -1.93 15.20 -13.09
N THR A 276 -1.32 14.79 -14.21
CA THR A 276 -1.56 15.24 -15.57
C THR A 276 -2.21 14.19 -16.48
N SER A 277 -2.41 12.93 -16.03
CA SER A 277 -3.06 11.92 -16.88
C SER A 277 -4.59 12.06 -16.87
N PRO A 278 -5.27 12.06 -18.05
CA PRO A 278 -6.73 12.20 -18.17
C PRO A 278 -7.54 11.09 -17.47
N LEU A 279 -6.88 10.05 -16.97
CA LEU A 279 -7.46 8.94 -16.21
C LEU A 279 -7.75 9.27 -14.73
N ALA A 280 -7.40 10.46 -14.22
CA ALA A 280 -7.81 10.91 -12.88
C ALA A 280 -9.35 11.04 -12.68
N ARG A 281 -10.14 10.76 -13.74
CA ARG A 281 -11.61 10.72 -13.75
C ARG A 281 -12.17 9.29 -13.69
N PHE A 282 -11.60 8.41 -12.88
CA PHE A 282 -12.28 7.15 -12.56
C PHE A 282 -13.39 7.39 -11.53
N GLN A 283 -14.64 7.38 -11.99
CA GLN A 283 -15.81 7.17 -11.13
C GLN A 283 -15.78 5.72 -10.63
N CYS A 284 -15.12 5.51 -9.49
CA CYS A 284 -15.39 4.41 -8.57
C CYS A 284 -16.43 4.92 -7.57
N GLY A 285 -17.47 4.13 -7.28
CA GLY A 285 -18.60 4.49 -6.42
C GLY A 285 -18.21 4.93 -5.00
N VAL A 286 -16.96 4.67 -4.59
CA VAL A 286 -16.37 5.15 -3.34
C VAL A 286 -14.92 5.59 -3.59
N CYS A 287 -14.74 6.79 -4.14
CA CYS A 287 -13.42 7.39 -4.27
C CYS A 287 -13.06 8.12 -2.95
N CYS A 288 -12.44 7.41 -2.00
CA CYS A 288 -11.95 7.97 -0.73
C CYS A 288 -10.67 8.80 -0.91
N CYS A 289 -10.66 9.76 -1.85
CA CYS A 289 -9.56 10.69 -2.03
C CYS A 289 -10.01 12.09 -1.57
N PRO A 290 -9.57 12.60 -0.39
CA PRO A 290 -10.07 13.87 0.18
C PRO A 290 -9.80 15.13 -0.66
N GLY A 291 -9.05 15.03 -1.77
CA GLY A 291 -8.67 16.18 -2.61
C GLY A 291 -9.38 16.27 -3.97
N VAL A 292 -10.14 15.26 -4.39
CA VAL A 292 -10.71 15.22 -5.76
C VAL A 292 -12.07 15.91 -5.86
N LEU A 293 -12.81 16.03 -4.75
CA LEU A 293 -14.18 16.57 -4.76
C LEU A 293 -14.27 18.10 -4.68
N ALA A 294 -13.20 18.81 -4.27
CA ALA A 294 -13.26 20.25 -4.03
C ALA A 294 -13.22 21.12 -5.31
N HIS A 295 -12.98 20.54 -6.49
CA HIS A 295 -12.79 21.29 -7.73
C HIS A 295 -13.97 21.26 -8.72
N ASP A 296 -15.00 20.42 -8.52
CA ASP A 296 -16.11 20.28 -9.48
C ASP A 296 -17.37 21.12 -9.13
N GLU A 297 -17.56 21.49 -7.86
CA GLU A 297 -18.73 22.32 -7.48
C GLU A 297 -18.62 23.78 -7.96
N SER A 298 -17.40 24.30 -8.11
CA SER A 298 -17.18 25.69 -8.55
C SER A 298 -17.34 25.90 -10.07
N ARG A 299 -17.39 24.82 -10.89
CA ARG A 299 -17.60 24.93 -12.35
C ARG A 299 -19.03 24.67 -12.81
N ARG A 300 -19.83 23.91 -12.05
CA ARG A 300 -21.27 23.73 -12.36
C ARG A 300 -22.12 24.98 -12.12
N ALA A 301 -21.67 25.89 -11.26
CA ALA A 301 -22.34 27.17 -11.03
C ALA A 301 -22.06 28.23 -12.13
N ALA A 302 -21.21 27.95 -13.12
CA ALA A 302 -20.85 28.89 -14.19
C ALA A 302 -21.45 28.54 -15.56
N THR A 303 -22.29 27.49 -15.66
CA THR A 303 -22.94 27.06 -16.91
C THR A 303 -24.42 26.65 -16.71
N ALA A 304 -25.11 27.33 -15.79
CA ALA A 304 -26.56 27.33 -15.70
C ALA A 304 -27.08 28.77 -15.77
#